data_AF-A0A7X6PUE3-F1
#
_entry.id   AF-A0A7X6PUE3-F1
#
_cell.length_a   1.000
_cell.length_b   1.000
_cell.length_c   1.000
_cell.angle_alpha   90.00
_cell.angle_beta   90.00
_cell.angle_gamma   90.00
#
_symmetry.space_group_name_H-M   'P 1'
#
loop_
_entity.id
_entity.type
_entity.pdbx_description
1 polymer ?
#
loop_
_entity_poly.entity_id
_entity_poly.type
_entity_poly.pdbx_seq_one_letter_code
_entity_poly.pdbx_strand_id
1 'polypeptide(L)' 'MGVLNVTPDSFSDGGHYLSMGQAIKQAINLVADGADIID' A
#
# COMPACT_ATOMS: atom_id res chain seq x y z
N MET A 1 4.94 -4.75 -10.31
CA MET A 1 5.42 -4.73 -8.90
C MET A 1 5.01 -3.40 -8.30
N GLY A 2 4.21 -3.42 -7.23
CA GLY A 2 3.76 -2.24 -6.49
C GLY A 2 4.40 -2.20 -5.10
N VAL A 3 4.54 -1.01 -4.52
CA VAL A 3 5.07 -0.83 -3.16
C VAL A 3 3.96 -0.27 -2.26
N LEU A 4 3.77 -0.87 -1.09
CA LEU A 4 2.79 -0.48 -0.08
C LEU A 4 3.44 -0.37 1.29
N ASN A 5 3.83 0.84 1.68
CA ASN A 5 4.40 1.06 3.00
C ASN A 5 3.30 1.11 4.08
N VAL A 6 3.37 0.18 5.03
CA VAL A 6 2.45 0.11 6.19
C VAL A 6 3.12 0.57 7.49
N THR A 7 4.20 1.34 7.41
CA THR A 7 4.95 1.84 8.55
C THR A 7 4.70 3.33 8.79
N PRO A 8 4.68 3.81 10.05
CA PRO A 8 4.53 5.24 10.38
C PRO A 8 5.69 6.13 9.91
N ASP A 9 6.81 5.52 9.55
CA ASP A 9 8.07 6.14 9.11
C ASP A 9 8.11 6.41 7.59
N SER A 10 7.07 6.01 6.84
CA SER A 10 7.11 6.18 5.38
C SER A 10 7.02 7.68 4.98
N PHE A 11 8.13 8.22 4.48
CA PHE A 11 8.27 9.61 4.03
C PHE A 11 7.38 9.96 2.82
N SER A 12 6.94 8.97 2.03
CA SER A 12 6.17 9.18 0.80
C SER A 12 4.65 9.17 1.01
N ASP A 13 4.17 8.35 1.95
CA ASP A 13 2.74 8.01 2.04
C ASP A 13 2.06 8.63 3.27
N GLY A 14 2.80 9.42 4.07
CA GLY A 14 2.24 10.23 5.17
C GLY A 14 1.45 9.45 6.23
N GLY A 15 1.64 8.13 6.32
CA GLY A 15 0.84 7.26 7.20
C GLY A 15 -0.59 6.97 6.70
N HIS A 16 -0.88 7.15 5.41
CA HIS A 16 -2.23 6.91 4.85
C HIS A 16 -2.72 5.45 4.92
N TYR A 17 -1.82 4.48 5.13
CA TYR A 17 -2.12 3.05 5.16
C TYR A 17 -1.83 2.38 6.50
N LEU A 18 -1.83 3.14 7.60
CA LEU A 18 -1.50 2.62 8.93
C LEU A 18 -2.59 1.74 9.54
N SER A 19 -3.83 1.82 9.04
CA SER A 19 -4.87 0.86 9.40
C SER A 19 -4.88 -0.32 8.43
N MET A 20 -5.10 -1.52 8.96
CA MET A 20 -5.17 -2.74 8.16
C MET A 20 -6.18 -2.64 7.02
N GLY A 21 -7.33 -1.99 7.25
CA GLY A 21 -8.35 -1.79 6.21
C GLY A 21 -7.87 -0.89 5.06
N GLN A 22 -7.11 0.18 5.36
CA GLN A 22 -6.56 1.05 4.34
C GLN A 22 -5.45 0.37 3.54
N ALA A 23 -4.57 -0.39 4.22
CA ALA A 23 -3.53 -1.18 3.56
C ALA A 23 -4.14 -2.20 2.58
N ILE A 24 -5.14 -2.97 3.01
CA ILE A 24 -5.82 -3.94 2.15
C ILE A 24 -6.47 -3.25 0.94
N LYS A 25 -7.16 -2.13 1.15
CA LYS A 25 -7.78 -1.37 0.06
C LYS A 25 -6.74 -0.92 -0.97
N GLN A 26 -5.58 -0.45 -0.52
CA GLN A 26 -4.53 -0.02 -1.43
C GLN A 26 -3.87 -1.19 -2.16
N ALA A 27 -3.67 -2.32 -1.48
CA ALA A 27 -3.17 -3.54 -2.13
C ALA A 27 -4.11 -3.99 -3.27
N ILE A 28 -5.42 -3.93 -3.06
CA ILE A 28 -6.42 -4.24 -4.11
C ILE A 28 -6.27 -3.30 -5.30
N ASN A 29 -6.11 -1.99 -5.06
CA ASN A 29 -5.90 -1.03 -6.14
C ASN A 29 -4.62 -1.34 -6.93
N LEU A 30 -3.51 -1.64 -6.25
CA LEU A 30 -2.24 -1.98 -6.91
C LEU A 30 -2.38 -3.21 -7.81
N VAL A 31 -3.09 -4.25 -7.36
CA VAL A 31 -3.38 -5.41 -8.21
C VAL A 31 -4.25 -5.02 -9.41
N ALA A 32 -5.28 -4.20 -9.21
CA ALA A 32 -6.15 -3.74 -10.30
C ALA A 32 -5.39 -2.91 -11.34
N ASP A 33 -4.37 -2.16 -10.91
CA ASP A 33 -3.47 -1.39 -11.77
C ASP A 33 -2.40 -2.27 -12.46
N GLY A 34 -2.39 -3.59 -12.21
CA GLY A 34 -1.54 -4.57 -12.88
C GLY A 34 -0.29 -4.97 -12.09
N ALA A 35 -0.24 -4.76 -10.77
CA ALA A 35 0.85 -5.27 -9.96
C ALA A 35 0.73 -6.78 -9.72
N ASP A 36 1.64 -7.55 -10.30
CA ASP A 36 1.74 -9.01 -10.04
C ASP A 36 2.34 -9.36 -8.67
N ILE A 37 3.09 -8.42 -8.08
CA ILE A 37 3.77 -8.54 -6.79
C ILE A 37 3.61 -7.22 -6.05
N ILE A 38 3.35 -7.29 -4.74
CA ILE A 38 3.30 -6.14 -3.84
C ILE A 38 4.39 -6.34 -2.77
N ASP A 39 5.20 -5.31 -2.59
CA ASP A 39 6.23 -5.19 -1.54
C ASP A 39 5.77 -4.20 -0.46
#